data_AF-A0A7C7IAL4-F1
#
_entry.id   AF-A0A7C7IAL4-F1
#
_cell.length_a   1.000
_cell.length_b   1.000
_cell.length_c   1.000
_cell.angle_alpha   90.00
_cell.angle_beta   90.00
_cell.angle_gamma   90.00
#
_symmetry.space_group_name_H-M   'P 1'
#
loop_
_entity.id
_entity.type
_entity.pdbx_description
1 polymer ?
#
loop_
_entity_poly.entity_id
_entity_poly.type
_entity_poly.pdbx_seq_one_letter_code
_entity_poly.pdbx_strand_id
1 'polypeptide(L)'
;MGMTAGEKKAWKKGFSAGEDSVEEGLPGWFGTFADMMTLLFAFFVLLAAISTMDPVKLQEMANSQGKSLGSKIKAQGKAEEEGEFEPIENLAAMKKEMKEAIEEMKKENPAGDPPLDVQTSSKGLIVNIKGDFAFPSGKADMKPELGELLDKEIIPRIMASPFQIEVAGHSDSDPMPKKWQKFYKSNWELSAARGGTVVRYMIEKGVPAPRLLAAGYGDWYPKGIDSLKKVNPMYNPLTLTWKDPIIRKNKDGTEVIMPTVLSLNKTPKQKAANRRIQITFINPPHHGKGRSATKMDD
;
A
#
# COMPACT_ATOMS: atom_id res chain seq x y z
N MET A 1 78.90 -31.23 37.30
CA MET A 1 78.56 -31.90 38.58
C MET A 1 77.13 -32.38 38.49
N GLY A 2 76.89 -33.68 38.65
CA GLY A 2 75.54 -34.24 38.71
C GLY A 2 74.94 -34.07 40.10
N MET A 3 73.62 -33.90 40.19
CA MET A 3 72.90 -33.80 41.46
C MET A 3 73.27 -34.95 42.40
N THR A 4 73.55 -34.59 43.64
CA THR A 4 73.80 -35.53 44.73
C THR A 4 72.53 -36.34 45.05
N ALA A 5 72.69 -37.50 45.69
CA ALA A 5 71.56 -38.36 46.03
C ALA A 5 70.53 -37.67 46.94
N GLY A 6 70.97 -36.76 47.82
CA GLY A 6 70.11 -35.95 48.67
C GLY A 6 69.26 -34.95 47.88
N GLU A 7 69.87 -34.26 46.90
CA GLU A 7 69.17 -33.32 46.01
C GLU A 7 68.14 -34.03 45.13
N LYS A 8 68.44 -35.24 44.63
CA LYS A 8 67.47 -36.05 43.87
C LYS A 8 66.26 -36.46 44.72
N LYS A 9 66.47 -36.74 46.00
CA LYS A 9 65.38 -37.10 46.93
C LYS A 9 64.51 -35.90 47.27
N ALA A 10 65.13 -34.73 47.52
CA ALA A 10 64.41 -33.48 47.74
C ALA A 10 63.63 -33.05 46.49
N TRP A 11 64.23 -33.16 45.30
CA TRP A 11 63.57 -32.90 44.02
C TRP A 11 62.33 -33.77 43.81
N LYS A 12 62.44 -35.09 44.05
CA LYS A 12 61.28 -36.00 43.95
C LYS A 12 60.20 -35.71 44.98
N LYS A 13 60.58 -35.31 46.20
CA LYS A 13 59.62 -34.92 47.25
C LYS A 13 58.86 -33.63 46.89
N GLY A 14 59.53 -32.66 46.26
CA GLY A 14 58.89 -31.44 45.76
C GLY A 14 57.88 -31.70 44.66
N PHE A 15 58.19 -32.61 43.72
CA PHE A 15 57.25 -33.02 42.67
C PHE A 15 56.01 -33.75 43.22
N SER A 16 56.22 -34.68 44.16
CA SER A 16 55.10 -35.39 44.81
C SER A 16 54.20 -34.47 45.63
N ALA A 17 54.73 -33.37 46.18
CA ALA A 17 53.92 -32.37 46.88
C ALA A 17 53.19 -31.40 45.92
N GLY A 18 53.63 -31.30 44.65
CA GLY A 18 53.00 -30.46 43.64
C GLY A 18 51.90 -31.15 42.84
N GLU A 19 51.87 -32.49 42.84
CA GLU A 19 50.91 -33.30 42.07
C GLU A 19 49.45 -33.04 42.50
N ASP A 20 49.22 -32.81 43.79
CA ASP A 20 47.88 -32.55 44.36
C ASP A 20 47.61 -31.04 44.61
N SER A 21 48.45 -30.14 44.09
CA SER A 21 48.40 -28.70 44.43
C SER A 21 47.48 -27.85 43.54
N VAL A 22 46.83 -28.46 42.55
CA VAL A 22 45.88 -27.80 41.65
C VAL A 22 44.49 -28.40 41.81
N GLU A 23 43.50 -27.60 42.21
CA GLU A 23 42.09 -27.99 42.16
C GLU A 23 41.72 -28.31 40.70
N GLU A 24 41.15 -29.49 40.47
CA GLU A 24 40.60 -29.88 39.17
C GLU A 24 39.56 -28.85 38.73
N GLY A 25 39.94 -27.96 37.80
CA GLY A 25 39.06 -26.97 37.21
C GLY A 25 37.93 -27.61 36.39
N LEU A 26 37.03 -26.78 35.85
CA LEU A 26 35.92 -27.29 35.04
C LEU A 26 36.43 -28.18 33.90
N PRO A 27 35.78 -29.34 33.65
CA PRO A 27 36.18 -30.25 32.58
C PRO A 27 36.25 -29.55 31.23
N GLY A 28 37.32 -29.79 30.45
CA GLY A 28 37.54 -29.11 29.16
C GLY A 28 36.38 -29.25 28.15
N TRP A 29 35.60 -30.33 28.23
CA TRP A 29 34.41 -30.53 27.40
C TRP A 29 33.29 -29.52 27.69
N PHE A 30 33.24 -28.97 28.90
CA PHE A 30 32.23 -27.99 29.30
C PHE A 30 32.37 -26.68 28.51
N GLY A 31 33.60 -26.32 28.12
CA GLY A 31 33.84 -25.17 27.23
C GLY A 31 33.21 -25.36 25.85
N THR A 32 33.40 -26.55 25.24
CA THR A 32 32.80 -26.87 23.92
C THR A 32 31.28 -26.99 23.99
N PHE A 33 30.74 -27.49 25.11
CA PHE A 33 29.30 -27.56 25.34
C PHE A 33 28.68 -26.16 25.51
N ALA A 34 29.33 -25.30 26.28
CA ALA A 34 28.90 -23.91 26.46
C ALA A 34 28.88 -23.15 25.13
N ASP A 35 29.89 -23.34 24.27
CA ASP A 35 29.98 -22.71 22.95
C ASP A 35 28.87 -23.19 21.98
N MET A 36 28.57 -24.49 21.97
CA MET A 36 27.44 -25.00 21.18
C MET A 36 26.09 -24.47 21.66
N MET A 37 25.91 -24.32 22.98
CA MET A 37 24.67 -23.80 23.57
C MET A 37 24.49 -22.31 23.29
N THR A 38 25.56 -21.51 23.31
CA THR A 38 25.49 -20.08 22.98
C THR A 38 25.25 -19.85 21.49
N LEU A 39 25.81 -20.67 20.60
CA LEU A 39 25.51 -20.63 19.17
C LEU A 39 24.05 -20.98 18.87
N LEU A 40 23.52 -22.03 19.51
CA LEU A 40 22.12 -22.42 19.38
C LEU A 40 21.18 -21.32 19.91
N PHE A 41 21.52 -20.72 21.05
CA PHE A 41 20.77 -19.59 21.61
C PHE A 41 20.79 -18.38 20.67
N ALA A 42 21.96 -18.00 20.15
CA ALA A 42 22.08 -16.90 19.18
C ALA A 42 21.27 -17.18 17.90
N PHE A 43 21.26 -18.43 17.43
CA PHE A 43 20.44 -18.86 16.30
C PHE A 43 18.94 -18.71 16.57
N PHE A 44 18.45 -19.14 17.74
CA PHE A 44 17.04 -18.99 18.10
C PHE A 44 16.64 -17.54 18.35
N VAL A 45 17.51 -16.71 18.92
CA VAL A 45 17.27 -15.26 19.05
C VAL A 45 17.15 -14.60 17.68
N LEU A 46 18.00 -14.99 16.72
CA LEU A 46 17.93 -14.50 15.34
C LEU A 46 16.65 -14.97 14.63
N LEU A 47 16.25 -16.23 14.81
CA LEU A 47 14.98 -16.73 14.30
C LEU A 47 13.78 -16.01 14.92
N ALA A 48 13.79 -15.78 16.23
CA ALA A 48 12.74 -15.05 16.94
C ALA A 48 12.66 -13.58 16.48
N ALA A 49 13.80 -12.95 16.20
CA ALA A 49 13.85 -11.60 15.65
C ALA A 49 13.26 -11.51 14.23
N ILE A 50 13.26 -12.60 13.46
CA ILE A 50 12.64 -12.68 12.13
C ILE A 50 11.17 -13.15 12.20
N SER A 51 10.77 -13.83 13.27
CA SER A 51 9.49 -14.57 13.37
C SER A 51 8.25 -13.72 13.65
N THR A 52 8.35 -12.40 13.78
CA THR A 52 7.16 -11.53 13.79
C THR A 52 7.36 -10.34 12.86
N MET A 53 7.44 -10.64 11.56
CA MET A 53 7.17 -9.65 10.53
C MET A 53 5.68 -9.27 10.57
N ASP A 54 5.36 -8.30 11.42
CA ASP A 54 4.08 -7.60 11.40
C ASP A 54 3.91 -6.95 10.02
N PRO A 55 2.82 -7.23 9.27
CA PRO A 55 2.59 -6.64 7.95
C PRO A 55 2.63 -5.10 7.99
N VAL A 56 2.28 -4.49 9.13
CA VAL A 56 2.35 -3.04 9.33
C VAL A 56 3.80 -2.54 9.37
N LYS A 57 4.71 -3.24 10.06
CA LYS A 57 6.14 -2.90 10.11
C LYS A 57 6.85 -3.14 8.79
N LEU A 58 6.43 -4.14 8.01
CA LEU A 58 6.91 -4.34 6.63
C LEU A 58 6.53 -3.16 5.74
N GLN A 59 5.33 -2.62 5.90
CA GLN A 59 4.88 -1.45 5.18
C GLN A 59 5.63 -0.18 5.63
N GLU A 60 5.92 -0.05 6.92
CA GLU A 60 6.75 1.04 7.47
C GLU A 60 8.23 0.94 7.07
N MET A 61 8.81 -0.27 7.00
CA MET A 61 10.14 -0.51 6.45
C MET A 61 10.16 -0.29 4.95
N ALA A 62 9.16 -0.73 4.18
CA ALA A 62 9.07 -0.41 2.75
C ALA A 62 8.96 1.11 2.51
N ASN A 63 8.26 1.83 3.38
CA ASN A 63 8.14 3.29 3.30
C ASN A 63 9.42 4.03 3.74
N SER A 64 10.21 3.48 4.67
CA SER A 64 11.45 4.10 5.19
C SER A 64 12.71 3.65 4.46
N GLN A 65 12.79 2.40 4.02
CA GLN A 65 13.82 1.83 3.14
C GLN A 65 13.49 1.98 1.65
N GLY A 66 12.27 2.35 1.25
CA GLY A 66 11.95 2.66 -0.15
C GLY A 66 12.85 3.73 -0.77
N LYS A 67 13.46 4.60 0.07
CA LYS A 67 14.49 5.57 -0.35
C LYS A 67 15.90 5.00 -0.56
N SER A 68 16.20 3.78 -0.11
CA SER A 68 17.57 3.21 -0.09
C SER A 68 17.67 1.80 -0.70
N LEU A 69 16.66 0.95 -0.49
CA LEU A 69 16.62 -0.40 -1.05
C LEU A 69 16.25 -0.42 -2.54
N GLY A 70 15.41 0.50 -3.02
CA GLY A 70 15.03 0.59 -4.44
C GLY A 70 16.20 0.90 -5.38
N SER A 71 17.25 1.57 -4.87
CA SER A 71 18.46 1.89 -5.63
C SER A 71 19.49 0.76 -5.61
N LYS A 72 19.61 0.00 -4.51
CA LYS A 72 20.64 -1.06 -4.38
C LYS A 72 20.21 -2.42 -4.90
N ILE A 73 18.93 -2.75 -4.91
CA ILE A 73 18.44 -4.05 -5.42
C ILE A 73 18.49 -4.10 -6.96
N LYS A 74 18.46 -2.95 -7.66
CA LYS A 74 18.59 -2.88 -9.13
C LYS A 74 20.01 -3.12 -9.67
N ALA A 75 21.04 -3.22 -8.82
CA ALA A 75 22.41 -3.47 -9.29
C ALA A 75 22.70 -4.97 -9.59
N GLN A 76 21.80 -5.88 -9.22
CA GLN A 76 22.13 -7.32 -9.27
C GLN A 76 20.91 -8.17 -9.63
N GLY A 77 20.36 -8.00 -10.84
CA GLY A 77 19.43 -8.99 -11.40
C GLY A 77 18.34 -8.43 -12.28
N LYS A 78 18.64 -8.33 -13.58
CA LYS A 78 17.74 -8.42 -14.74
C LYS A 78 16.34 -7.79 -14.63
N ALA A 79 16.16 -6.68 -15.36
CA ALA A 79 15.17 -6.58 -16.43
C ALA A 79 15.49 -5.33 -17.27
N GLU A 80 16.45 -5.45 -18.18
CA GLU A 80 16.44 -4.68 -19.43
C GLU A 80 15.42 -5.38 -20.33
N GLU A 81 14.18 -4.88 -20.33
CA GLU A 81 13.37 -4.71 -21.56
C GLU A 81 12.06 -3.97 -21.24
N GLU A 82 11.84 -2.95 -22.07
CA GLU A 82 10.62 -2.21 -22.39
C GLU A 82 9.98 -1.28 -21.32
N GLY A 83 10.32 0.00 -21.48
CA GLY A 83 9.65 1.16 -20.89
C GLY A 83 10.55 1.94 -19.94
N GLU A 84 11.24 2.97 -20.44
CA GLU A 84 11.92 3.97 -19.61
C GLU A 84 10.89 4.79 -18.81
N PHE A 85 10.33 4.20 -17.75
CA PHE A 85 9.65 4.96 -16.72
C PHE A 85 10.68 5.36 -15.67
N GLU A 86 10.97 6.66 -15.58
CA GLU A 86 11.78 7.20 -14.49
C GLU A 86 11.10 6.89 -13.15
N PRO A 87 11.86 6.62 -12.07
CA PRO A 87 11.30 6.41 -10.75
C PRO A 87 10.44 7.60 -10.32
N ILE A 88 9.15 7.37 -10.08
CA ILE A 88 8.20 8.42 -9.74
C ILE A 88 8.27 8.67 -8.23
N GLU A 89 9.09 9.64 -7.83
CA GLU A 89 9.36 9.91 -6.42
C GLU A 89 8.18 10.55 -5.67
N ASN A 90 7.30 11.27 -6.37
CA ASN A 90 6.20 11.99 -5.75
C ASN A 90 4.92 12.02 -6.61
N LEU A 91 3.78 12.29 -5.97
CA LEU A 91 2.47 12.36 -6.64
C LEU A 91 2.38 13.47 -7.69
N ALA A 92 3.25 14.48 -7.63
CA ALA A 92 3.25 15.59 -8.59
C ALA A 92 3.84 15.17 -9.94
N ALA A 93 4.95 14.41 -9.93
CA ALA A 93 5.52 13.77 -11.11
C ALA A 93 4.52 12.78 -11.71
N MET A 94 3.92 11.92 -10.87
CA MET A 94 2.88 10.98 -11.31
C MET A 94 1.70 11.69 -12.01
N LYS A 95 1.25 12.81 -11.44
CA LYS A 95 0.18 13.61 -12.03
C LYS A 95 0.56 14.20 -13.37
N LYS A 96 1.82 14.60 -13.55
CA LYS A 96 2.32 15.16 -14.80
C LYS A 96 2.32 14.09 -15.90
N GLU A 97 2.92 12.94 -15.63
CA GLU A 97 2.97 11.82 -16.58
C GLU A 97 1.58 11.31 -16.95
N MET A 98 0.69 11.16 -15.97
CA MET A 98 -0.69 10.74 -16.22
C MET A 98 -1.45 11.76 -17.09
N LYS A 99 -1.16 13.06 -16.95
CA LYS A 99 -1.75 14.08 -17.80
C LYS A 99 -1.20 14.02 -19.22
N GLU A 100 0.11 13.80 -19.37
CA GLU A 100 0.75 13.67 -20.68
C GLU A 100 0.19 12.47 -21.45
N ALA A 101 0.03 11.31 -20.80
CA ALA A 101 -0.64 10.15 -21.37
C ALA A 101 -2.08 10.44 -21.82
N ILE A 102 -2.85 11.20 -21.02
CA ILE A 102 -4.21 11.61 -21.41
C ILE A 102 -4.21 12.48 -22.66
N GLU A 103 -3.27 13.42 -22.75
CA GLU A 103 -3.17 14.29 -23.93
C GLU A 103 -2.72 13.52 -25.18
N GLU A 104 -1.89 12.49 -25.04
CA GLU A 104 -1.53 11.58 -26.14
C GLU A 104 -2.74 10.78 -26.62
N MET A 105 -3.50 10.15 -25.71
CA MET A 105 -4.72 9.42 -26.08
C MET A 105 -5.76 10.33 -26.76
N LYS A 106 -5.86 11.60 -26.35
CA LYS A 106 -6.74 12.58 -27.02
C LYS A 106 -6.27 12.91 -28.44
N LYS A 107 -4.96 12.93 -28.70
CA LYS A 107 -4.41 13.15 -30.04
C LYS A 107 -4.68 11.96 -30.96
N GLU A 108 -4.59 10.75 -30.43
CA GLU A 108 -4.90 9.53 -31.18
C GLU A 108 -6.40 9.38 -31.49
N ASN A 109 -7.27 9.86 -30.59
CA ASN A 109 -8.72 9.82 -30.78
C ASN A 109 -9.40 11.17 -30.51
N PRO A 110 -9.28 12.15 -31.42
CA PRO A 110 -9.79 13.51 -31.23
C PRO A 110 -11.32 13.61 -31.25
N ALA A 111 -12.02 12.59 -31.76
CA ALA A 111 -13.49 12.55 -31.83
C ALA A 111 -14.14 11.98 -30.56
N GLY A 112 -13.37 11.29 -29.71
CA GLY A 112 -13.86 10.62 -28.50
C GLY A 112 -13.40 11.31 -27.23
N ASP A 113 -14.29 11.42 -26.24
CA ASP A 113 -13.86 11.80 -24.89
C ASP A 113 -12.95 10.69 -24.32
N PRO A 114 -11.76 11.01 -23.79
CA PRO A 114 -10.83 10.00 -23.28
C PRO A 114 -11.50 9.09 -22.25
N PRO A 115 -11.12 7.79 -22.20
CA PRO A 115 -11.72 6.83 -21.29
C PRO A 115 -11.34 7.10 -19.83
N LEU A 116 -10.34 7.96 -19.58
CA LEU A 116 -9.85 8.26 -18.24
C LEU A 116 -9.66 9.76 -17.95
N ASP A 117 -9.78 10.13 -16.68
CA ASP A 117 -9.50 11.47 -16.16
C ASP A 117 -8.72 11.42 -14.84
N VAL A 118 -7.90 12.44 -14.57
CA VAL A 118 -7.05 12.51 -13.37
C VAL A 118 -7.50 13.65 -12.46
N GLN A 119 -7.57 13.37 -11.17
CA GLN A 119 -7.95 14.32 -10.12
C GLN A 119 -7.00 14.22 -8.93
N THR A 120 -6.91 15.28 -8.15
CA THR A 120 -6.15 15.28 -6.89
C THR A 120 -7.12 15.43 -5.73
N SER A 121 -6.96 14.59 -4.71
CA SER A 121 -7.70 14.65 -3.46
C SER A 121 -6.75 14.65 -2.26
N SER A 122 -7.28 14.83 -1.05
CA SER A 122 -6.50 14.64 0.18
C SER A 122 -5.99 13.21 0.36
N LYS A 123 -6.65 12.22 -0.24
CA LYS A 123 -6.24 10.81 -0.21
C LYS A 123 -5.06 10.52 -1.14
N GLY A 124 -4.85 11.35 -2.15
CA GLY A 124 -3.76 11.22 -3.13
C GLY A 124 -4.20 11.51 -4.56
N LEU A 125 -3.52 10.89 -5.53
CA LEU A 125 -3.81 11.05 -6.95
C LEU A 125 -4.87 10.04 -7.37
N ILE A 126 -5.98 10.53 -7.92
CA ILE A 126 -7.10 9.71 -8.37
C ILE A 126 -7.09 9.65 -9.89
N VAL A 127 -7.11 8.45 -10.44
CA VAL A 127 -7.35 8.14 -11.85
C VAL A 127 -8.74 7.52 -11.97
N ASN A 128 -9.65 8.20 -12.65
CA ASN A 128 -11.01 7.72 -12.91
C ASN A 128 -11.07 7.13 -14.32
N ILE A 129 -11.57 5.91 -14.44
CA ILE A 129 -11.82 5.23 -15.71
C ILE A 129 -13.32 5.07 -15.90
N LYS A 130 -13.84 5.45 -17.06
CA LYS A 130 -15.28 5.35 -17.38
C LYS A 130 -15.76 3.90 -17.30
N GLY A 131 -16.87 3.69 -16.60
CA GLY A 131 -17.44 2.36 -16.36
C GLY A 131 -17.91 1.68 -17.64
N ASP A 132 -18.47 2.44 -18.59
CA ASP A 132 -18.98 1.91 -19.86
C ASP A 132 -17.82 1.47 -20.79
N PHE A 133 -16.62 2.03 -20.61
CA PHE A 133 -15.37 1.58 -21.24
C PHE A 133 -14.82 0.33 -20.53
N ALA A 134 -14.89 0.30 -19.19
CA ALA A 134 -14.29 -0.73 -18.38
C ALA A 134 -15.07 -2.07 -18.34
N PHE A 135 -16.41 -2.02 -18.33
CA PHE A 135 -17.26 -3.20 -18.12
C PHE A 135 -18.50 -3.19 -19.00
N PRO A 136 -19.04 -4.36 -19.37
CA PRO A 136 -20.41 -4.48 -19.85
C PRO A 136 -21.43 -4.11 -18.76
N SER A 137 -22.63 -3.71 -19.18
CA SER A 137 -23.73 -3.38 -18.25
C SER A 137 -24.09 -4.58 -17.36
N GLY A 138 -24.09 -4.36 -16.04
CA GLY A 138 -24.47 -5.34 -15.02
C GLY A 138 -23.48 -6.49 -14.80
N LYS A 139 -22.31 -6.47 -15.45
CA LYS A 139 -21.25 -7.48 -15.28
C LYS A 139 -20.03 -6.90 -14.59
N ALA A 140 -19.28 -7.78 -13.92
CA ALA A 140 -17.98 -7.49 -13.33
C ALA A 140 -16.80 -8.02 -14.14
N ASP A 141 -17.05 -8.78 -15.21
CA ASP A 141 -16.00 -9.19 -16.15
C ASP A 141 -15.52 -7.97 -16.93
N MET A 142 -14.21 -7.73 -16.90
CA MET A 142 -13.57 -6.60 -17.57
C MET A 142 -13.61 -6.79 -19.09
N LYS A 143 -13.74 -5.69 -19.82
CA LYS A 143 -13.55 -5.72 -21.26
C LYS A 143 -12.05 -5.75 -21.63
N PRO A 144 -11.66 -6.29 -22.80
CA PRO A 144 -10.26 -6.31 -23.24
C PRO A 144 -9.62 -4.94 -23.31
N GLU A 145 -10.37 -3.92 -23.72
CA GLU A 145 -9.90 -2.54 -23.85
C GLU A 145 -9.43 -1.95 -22.51
N LEU A 146 -10.03 -2.39 -21.40
CA LEU A 146 -9.56 -2.02 -20.07
C LEU A 146 -8.22 -2.69 -19.75
N GLY A 147 -8.05 -3.96 -20.11
CA GLY A 147 -6.79 -4.68 -19.90
C GLY A 147 -5.63 -4.00 -20.63
N GLU A 148 -5.83 -3.62 -21.89
CA GLU A 148 -4.84 -2.87 -22.67
C GLU A 148 -4.49 -1.52 -22.04
N LEU A 149 -5.49 -0.78 -21.57
CA LEU A 149 -5.26 0.49 -20.89
C LEU A 149 -4.48 0.30 -19.59
N LEU A 150 -4.80 -0.74 -18.81
CA LEU A 150 -4.09 -1.04 -17.57
C LEU A 150 -2.64 -1.43 -17.84
N ASP A 151 -2.40 -2.29 -18.83
CA ASP A 151 -1.06 -2.79 -19.18
C ASP A 151 -0.15 -1.69 -19.71
N LYS A 152 -0.67 -0.80 -20.58
CA LYS A 152 0.13 0.27 -21.18
C LYS A 152 0.29 1.47 -20.25
N GLU A 153 -0.80 1.92 -19.64
CA GLU A 153 -0.80 3.22 -18.98
C GLU A 153 -0.66 3.13 -17.45
N ILE A 154 -1.24 2.13 -16.80
CA ILE A 154 -1.41 2.18 -15.34
C ILE A 154 -0.38 1.32 -14.61
N ILE A 155 -0.25 0.06 -15.00
CA ILE A 155 0.62 -0.92 -14.34
C ILE A 155 2.10 -0.48 -14.36
N PRO A 156 2.67 -0.01 -15.48
CA PRO A 156 4.06 0.44 -15.51
C PRO A 156 4.34 1.56 -14.50
N ARG A 157 3.46 2.56 -14.37
CA ARG A 157 3.62 3.62 -13.35
C ARG A 157 3.36 3.14 -11.92
N ILE A 158 2.51 2.15 -11.71
CA ILE A 158 2.39 1.50 -10.38
C ILE A 158 3.74 0.86 -10.02
N MET A 159 4.37 0.15 -10.96
CA MET A 159 5.66 -0.50 -10.75
C MET A 159 6.81 0.51 -10.56
N ALA A 160 6.75 1.65 -11.23
CA ALA A 160 7.73 2.74 -11.11
C ALA A 160 7.55 3.64 -9.87
N SER A 161 6.48 3.44 -9.07
CA SER A 161 6.18 4.25 -7.89
C SER A 161 6.13 3.41 -6.61
N PRO A 162 6.29 4.00 -5.42
CA PRO A 162 6.19 3.28 -4.14
C PRO A 162 4.78 3.30 -3.52
N PHE A 163 3.80 3.95 -4.14
CA PHE A 163 2.51 4.21 -3.52
C PHE A 163 1.66 2.94 -3.34
N GLN A 164 0.86 2.91 -2.27
CA GLN A 164 -0.23 1.96 -2.14
C GLN A 164 -1.37 2.37 -3.09
N ILE A 165 -2.00 1.39 -3.71
CA ILE A 165 -3.00 1.59 -4.75
C ILE A 165 -4.35 1.06 -4.25
N GLU A 166 -5.35 1.94 -4.22
CA GLU A 166 -6.73 1.52 -4.01
C GLU A 166 -7.48 1.53 -5.33
N VAL A 167 -8.13 0.42 -5.65
CA VAL A 167 -9.02 0.28 -6.78
C VAL A 167 -10.45 0.15 -6.28
N ALA A 168 -11.23 1.20 -6.50
CA ALA A 168 -12.60 1.30 -6.04
C ALA A 168 -13.60 1.31 -7.18
N GLY A 169 -14.61 0.45 -7.11
CA GLY A 169 -15.76 0.51 -8.01
C GLY A 169 -16.82 1.50 -7.55
N HIS A 170 -17.43 2.19 -8.51
CA HIS A 170 -18.56 3.08 -8.30
C HIS A 170 -19.73 2.75 -9.25
N SER A 171 -20.94 3.09 -8.82
CA SER A 171 -22.16 2.98 -9.62
C SER A 171 -22.90 4.32 -9.67
N ASP A 172 -23.86 4.40 -10.60
CA ASP A 172 -24.92 5.39 -10.49
C ASP A 172 -25.95 4.99 -9.42
N SER A 173 -26.91 5.87 -9.15
CA SER A 173 -27.99 5.63 -8.18
C SER A 173 -29.20 4.91 -8.77
N ASP A 174 -29.12 4.40 -10.00
CA ASP A 174 -30.26 3.69 -10.57
C ASP A 174 -30.39 2.31 -9.89
N PRO A 175 -31.60 1.91 -9.46
CA PRO A 175 -31.77 0.64 -8.76
C PRO A 175 -31.30 -0.53 -9.60
N MET A 176 -30.58 -1.47 -8.96
CA MET A 176 -30.09 -2.69 -9.61
C MET A 176 -31.25 -3.42 -10.31
N PRO A 177 -31.19 -3.64 -11.65
CA PRO A 177 -32.25 -4.34 -12.36
C PRO A 177 -32.45 -5.77 -11.85
N LYS A 178 -33.72 -6.21 -11.74
CA LYS A 178 -34.08 -7.55 -11.23
C LYS A 178 -33.32 -8.71 -11.90
N LYS A 179 -33.02 -8.59 -13.19
CA LYS A 179 -32.25 -9.61 -13.95
C LYS A 179 -30.82 -9.83 -13.42
N TRP A 180 -30.21 -8.81 -12.83
CA TRP A 180 -28.85 -8.84 -12.31
C TRP A 180 -28.79 -9.14 -10.80
N GLN A 181 -29.91 -8.98 -10.08
CA GLN A 181 -30.03 -9.24 -8.64
C GLN A 181 -29.71 -10.68 -8.21
N LYS A 182 -29.71 -11.63 -9.16
CA LYS A 182 -29.28 -13.00 -8.92
C LYS A 182 -27.75 -13.14 -8.75
N PHE A 183 -26.98 -12.23 -9.35
CA PHE A 183 -25.53 -12.19 -9.25
C PHE A 183 -25.05 -11.15 -8.22
N TYR A 184 -25.66 -9.97 -8.24
CA TYR A 184 -25.35 -8.85 -7.35
C TYR A 184 -26.67 -8.28 -6.81
N LYS A 185 -26.97 -8.51 -5.53
CA LYS A 185 -28.19 -8.03 -4.85
C LYS A 185 -28.36 -6.52 -4.94
N SER A 186 -27.26 -5.77 -4.95
CA SER A 186 -27.22 -4.32 -4.95
C SER A 186 -26.09 -3.77 -5.82
N ASN A 187 -26.15 -2.46 -6.08
CA ASN A 187 -25.08 -1.73 -6.74
C ASN A 187 -23.76 -1.80 -5.95
N TRP A 188 -23.85 -1.95 -4.62
CA TRP A 188 -22.69 -2.06 -3.75
C TRP A 188 -21.87 -3.32 -4.07
N GLU A 189 -22.49 -4.51 -4.13
CA GLU A 189 -21.72 -5.73 -4.44
C GLU A 189 -21.18 -5.72 -5.87
N LEU A 190 -21.93 -5.20 -6.86
CA LEU A 190 -21.42 -5.08 -8.23
C LEU A 190 -20.18 -4.18 -8.27
N SER A 191 -20.20 -3.07 -7.53
CA SER A 191 -19.07 -2.14 -7.47
C SER A 191 -17.84 -2.79 -6.81
N ALA A 192 -18.04 -3.52 -5.72
CA ALA A 192 -16.97 -4.24 -5.03
C ALA A 192 -16.37 -5.34 -5.91
N ALA A 193 -17.22 -6.11 -6.61
CA ALA A 193 -16.79 -7.16 -7.52
C ALA A 193 -15.95 -6.61 -8.69
N ARG A 194 -16.34 -5.46 -9.24
CA ARG A 194 -15.57 -4.77 -10.29
C ARG A 194 -14.20 -4.31 -9.79
N GLY A 195 -14.15 -3.70 -8.60
CA GLY A 195 -12.88 -3.33 -7.96
C GLY A 195 -11.97 -4.53 -7.73
N GLY A 196 -12.52 -5.63 -7.20
CA GLY A 196 -11.80 -6.88 -7.00
C GLY A 196 -11.28 -7.52 -8.29
N THR A 197 -12.06 -7.43 -9.39
CA THR A 197 -11.65 -8.00 -10.68
C THR A 197 -10.44 -7.26 -11.26
N VAL A 198 -10.41 -5.94 -11.15
CA VAL A 198 -9.26 -5.12 -11.60
C VAL A 198 -8.03 -5.42 -10.74
N VAL A 199 -8.19 -5.51 -9.41
CA VAL A 199 -7.09 -5.88 -8.50
C VAL A 199 -6.53 -7.26 -8.84
N ARG A 200 -7.41 -8.25 -9.06
CA ARG A 200 -6.98 -9.60 -9.45
C ARG A 200 -6.14 -9.56 -10.73
N TYR A 201 -6.59 -8.82 -11.74
CA TYR A 201 -5.84 -8.65 -12.99
C TYR A 201 -4.47 -8.01 -12.78
N MET A 202 -4.38 -6.96 -11.95
CA MET A 202 -3.08 -6.34 -11.62
C MET A 202 -2.13 -7.32 -10.94
N ILE A 203 -2.64 -8.18 -10.05
CA ILE A 203 -1.84 -9.23 -9.40
C ILE A 203 -1.34 -10.25 -10.44
N GLU A 204 -2.21 -10.69 -11.36
CA GLU A 204 -1.84 -11.59 -12.45
C GLU A 204 -0.76 -10.99 -13.37
N LYS A 205 -0.72 -9.66 -13.51
CA LYS A 205 0.30 -8.91 -14.25
C LYS A 205 1.58 -8.63 -13.46
N GLY A 206 1.68 -9.13 -12.23
CA GLY A 206 2.89 -9.04 -11.40
C GLY A 206 2.96 -7.84 -10.45
N VAL A 207 1.88 -7.07 -10.29
CA VAL A 207 1.82 -6.03 -9.25
C VAL A 207 1.79 -6.70 -7.88
N PRO A 208 2.67 -6.33 -6.93
CA PRO A 208 2.70 -6.94 -5.61
C PRO A 208 1.36 -6.78 -4.87
N ALA A 209 0.71 -7.90 -4.54
CA ALA A 209 -0.59 -7.90 -3.87
C ALA A 209 -0.67 -7.06 -2.58
N PRO A 210 0.37 -6.99 -1.72
CA PRO A 210 0.34 -6.13 -0.52
C PRO A 210 0.20 -4.63 -0.83
N ARG A 211 0.49 -4.18 -2.06
CA ARG A 211 0.31 -2.79 -2.48
C ARG A 211 -1.11 -2.46 -2.92
N LEU A 212 -1.98 -3.46 -3.09
CA LEU A 212 -3.29 -3.30 -3.71
C LEU A 212 -4.41 -3.41 -2.67
N LEU A 213 -5.39 -2.52 -2.77
CA LEU A 213 -6.65 -2.56 -2.04
C LEU A 213 -7.81 -2.60 -3.02
N ALA A 214 -8.77 -3.50 -2.80
CA ALA A 214 -10.04 -3.51 -3.51
C ALA A 214 -11.13 -2.86 -2.65
N ALA A 215 -11.91 -1.94 -3.24
CA ALA A 215 -13.02 -1.29 -2.57
C ALA A 215 -14.28 -1.25 -3.46
N GLY A 216 -15.45 -1.20 -2.82
CA GLY A 216 -16.74 -0.98 -3.48
C GLY A 216 -17.47 0.17 -2.79
N TYR A 217 -17.64 1.27 -3.50
CA TYR A 217 -18.34 2.44 -2.96
C TYR A 217 -19.81 2.52 -3.39
N GLY A 218 -20.20 1.74 -4.41
CA GLY A 218 -21.54 1.80 -4.99
C GLY A 218 -21.91 3.23 -5.41
N ASP A 219 -23.12 3.62 -5.04
CA ASP A 219 -23.74 4.92 -5.29
C ASP A 219 -23.44 5.96 -4.20
N TRP A 220 -22.92 5.55 -3.04
CA TRP A 220 -22.68 6.41 -1.87
C TRP A 220 -21.44 7.29 -1.98
N TYR A 221 -20.65 7.17 -3.05
CA TYR A 221 -19.52 8.06 -3.34
C TYR A 221 -19.60 8.66 -4.76
N PRO A 222 -20.62 9.50 -5.02
CA PRO A 222 -20.78 10.14 -6.32
C PRO A 222 -19.65 11.15 -6.60
N LYS A 223 -19.30 11.28 -7.87
CA LYS A 223 -18.32 12.25 -8.37
C LYS A 223 -18.78 13.66 -8.02
N GLY A 224 -17.87 14.47 -7.49
CA GLY A 224 -18.15 15.81 -6.99
C GLY A 224 -18.33 15.88 -5.47
N ILE A 225 -18.42 14.76 -4.76
CA ILE A 225 -18.46 14.77 -3.28
C ILE A 225 -17.23 15.46 -2.65
N ASP A 226 -16.07 15.38 -3.30
CA ASP A 226 -14.84 16.02 -2.81
C ASP A 226 -14.85 17.55 -2.92
N SER A 227 -15.69 18.15 -3.78
CA SER A 227 -15.86 19.61 -3.76
C SER A 227 -16.55 20.08 -2.49
N LEU A 228 -17.32 19.21 -1.82
CA LEU A 228 -17.94 19.51 -0.53
C LEU A 228 -16.95 19.60 0.60
N LYS A 229 -15.89 18.80 0.57
CA LYS A 229 -14.82 18.90 1.56
C LYS A 229 -14.12 20.26 1.51
N LYS A 230 -14.09 20.92 0.35
CA LYS A 230 -13.53 22.28 0.21
C LYS A 230 -14.43 23.34 0.85
N VAL A 231 -15.75 23.22 0.67
CA VAL A 231 -16.74 24.15 1.24
C VAL A 231 -16.97 23.87 2.73
N ASN A 232 -16.84 22.60 3.14
CA ASN A 232 -16.97 22.16 4.51
C ASN A 232 -15.74 21.31 4.91
N PRO A 233 -14.71 21.94 5.49
CA PRO A 233 -13.53 21.21 6.00
C PRO A 233 -13.88 20.18 7.09
N MET A 234 -15.01 20.34 7.78
CA MET A 234 -15.56 19.37 8.75
C MET A 234 -16.54 18.39 8.09
N TYR A 235 -16.50 18.23 6.76
CA TYR A 235 -17.34 17.29 6.04
C TYR A 235 -17.13 15.88 6.59
N ASN A 236 -18.17 15.35 7.22
CA ASN A 236 -18.24 13.98 7.66
C ASN A 236 -19.02 13.19 6.59
N PRO A 237 -18.49 12.10 6.02
CA PRO A 237 -19.25 11.28 5.07
C PRO A 237 -20.60 10.79 5.61
N LEU A 238 -20.75 10.69 6.94
CA LEU A 238 -22.03 10.38 7.60
C LEU A 238 -23.10 11.47 7.47
N THR A 239 -22.73 12.68 7.00
CA THR A 239 -23.68 13.77 6.72
C THR A 239 -24.24 13.71 5.30
N LEU A 240 -23.76 12.79 4.46
CA LEU A 240 -24.32 12.58 3.13
C LEU A 240 -25.68 11.90 3.24
N THR A 241 -26.72 12.59 2.78
CA THR A 241 -28.08 12.05 2.75
C THR A 241 -28.44 11.55 1.36
N TRP A 242 -29.41 10.64 1.30
CA TRP A 242 -29.86 10.06 0.04
C TRP A 242 -30.65 11.06 -0.81
N LYS A 243 -31.74 11.61 -0.25
CA LYS A 243 -32.69 12.50 -0.95
C LYS A 243 -32.80 13.88 -0.32
N ASP A 244 -32.92 13.93 1.01
CA ASP A 244 -33.29 15.15 1.72
C ASP A 244 -32.04 15.98 2.08
N PRO A 245 -31.87 17.18 1.51
CA PRO A 245 -30.66 17.96 1.71
C PRO A 245 -30.58 18.53 3.13
N ILE A 246 -29.36 18.58 3.68
CA ILE A 246 -29.09 19.29 4.92
C ILE A 246 -28.87 20.77 4.59
N ILE A 247 -29.62 21.65 5.24
CA ILE A 247 -29.45 23.10 5.11
C ILE A 247 -28.52 23.57 6.22
N ARG A 248 -27.40 24.20 5.86
CA ARG A 248 -26.46 24.79 6.81
C ARG A 248 -26.52 26.30 6.73
N LYS A 249 -26.59 26.97 7.89
CA LYS A 249 -26.39 28.42 7.98
C LYS A 249 -24.93 28.73 8.23
N ASN A 250 -24.36 29.62 7.42
CA ASN A 250 -23.03 30.17 7.65
C ASN A 250 -23.10 31.30 8.71
N LYS A 251 -21.93 31.78 9.15
CA LYS A 251 -21.82 32.83 10.19
C LYS A 251 -22.41 34.17 9.73
N ASP A 252 -22.41 34.42 8.43
CA ASP A 252 -22.99 35.54 7.70
C ASP A 252 -24.50 35.39 7.45
N GLY A 253 -25.13 34.32 7.94
CA GLY A 253 -26.57 34.08 7.82
C GLY A 253 -27.01 33.49 6.48
N THR A 254 -26.10 33.32 5.52
CA THR A 254 -26.38 32.66 4.25
C THR A 254 -26.64 31.16 4.44
N GLU A 255 -27.65 30.64 3.73
CA GLU A 255 -28.00 29.22 3.73
C GLU A 255 -27.28 28.49 2.59
N VAL A 256 -26.60 27.41 2.93
CA VAL A 256 -25.94 26.50 1.99
C VAL A 256 -26.69 25.17 2.02
N ILE A 257 -27.25 24.80 0.87
CA ILE A 257 -27.89 23.51 0.68
C ILE A 257 -26.82 22.48 0.34
N MET A 258 -26.63 21.51 1.23
CA MET A 258 -25.70 20.41 0.99
C MET A 258 -26.29 19.47 -0.07
N PRO A 259 -25.49 19.02 -1.06
CA PRO A 259 -25.97 18.08 -2.05
C PRO A 259 -26.17 16.70 -1.43
N THR A 260 -27.07 15.96 -2.05
CA THR A 260 -27.42 14.58 -1.70
C THR A 260 -26.90 13.61 -2.76
N VAL A 261 -26.89 12.31 -2.44
CA VAL A 261 -26.52 11.26 -3.42
C VAL A 261 -27.33 11.39 -4.71
N LEU A 262 -28.64 11.61 -4.58
CA LEU A 262 -29.53 11.77 -5.74
C LEU A 262 -29.27 13.06 -6.51
N SER A 263 -28.95 14.18 -5.84
CA SER A 263 -28.62 15.43 -6.53
C SER A 263 -27.36 15.32 -7.41
N LEU A 264 -26.41 14.47 -7.01
CA LEU A 264 -25.18 14.18 -7.74
C LEU A 264 -25.33 13.02 -8.75
N ASN A 265 -26.53 12.45 -8.87
CA ASN A 265 -26.90 11.39 -9.82
C ASN A 265 -28.11 11.77 -10.69
N LYS A 266 -28.46 13.06 -10.78
CA LYS A 266 -29.70 13.50 -11.40
C LYS A 266 -29.67 13.40 -12.92
N THR A 267 -28.58 13.82 -13.55
CA THR A 267 -28.48 13.90 -15.02
C THR A 267 -27.82 12.65 -15.62
N PRO A 268 -28.11 12.29 -16.89
CA PRO A 268 -27.44 11.17 -17.57
C PRO A 268 -25.91 11.29 -17.55
N LYS A 269 -25.39 12.52 -17.69
CA LYS A 269 -23.95 12.81 -17.62
C LYS A 269 -23.37 12.52 -16.23
N GLN A 270 -24.07 12.89 -15.17
CA GLN A 270 -23.66 12.58 -13.79
C GLN A 270 -23.68 11.07 -13.54
N LYS A 271 -24.74 10.37 -13.95
CA LYS A 271 -24.82 8.91 -13.81
C LYS A 271 -23.68 8.21 -14.54
N ALA A 272 -23.42 8.58 -15.79
CA ALA A 272 -22.30 8.05 -16.57
C ALA A 272 -20.94 8.32 -15.89
N ALA A 273 -20.76 9.49 -15.27
CA ALA A 273 -19.55 9.81 -14.52
C ALA A 273 -19.44 9.05 -13.18
N ASN A 274 -20.55 8.60 -12.62
CA ASN A 274 -20.59 7.81 -11.38
C ASN A 274 -20.41 6.31 -11.63
N ARG A 275 -20.78 5.81 -12.82
CA ARG A 275 -20.33 4.51 -13.31
C ARG A 275 -18.84 4.59 -13.67
N ARG A 276 -17.95 4.27 -12.74
CA ARG A 276 -16.50 4.34 -12.96
C ARG A 276 -15.71 3.36 -12.10
N ILE A 277 -14.47 3.13 -12.49
CA ILE A 277 -13.43 2.61 -11.62
C ILE A 277 -12.53 3.77 -11.21
N GLN A 278 -12.20 3.81 -9.93
CA GLN A 278 -11.32 4.80 -9.36
C GLN A 278 -10.05 4.10 -8.89
N ILE A 279 -8.91 4.44 -9.49
CA ILE A 279 -7.59 3.97 -9.07
C ILE A 279 -6.93 5.13 -8.33
N THR A 280 -6.67 4.96 -7.05
CA THR A 280 -6.11 5.99 -6.17
C THR A 280 -4.70 5.61 -5.75
N PHE A 281 -3.72 6.42 -6.14
CA PHE A 281 -2.37 6.38 -5.60
C PHE A 281 -2.40 7.09 -4.25
N ILE A 282 -2.40 6.31 -3.18
CA ILE A 282 -2.58 6.80 -1.82
C ILE A 282 -1.35 7.62 -1.42
N ASN A 283 -1.59 8.83 -0.94
CA ASN A 283 -0.55 9.67 -0.38
C ASN A 283 0.00 8.99 0.89
N PRO A 284 1.33 8.80 1.02
CA PRO A 284 1.90 8.25 2.24
C PRO A 284 1.45 9.09 3.43
N PRO A 285 1.13 8.47 4.58
CA PRO A 285 0.81 9.23 5.76
C PRO A 285 1.95 10.20 6.06
N HIS A 286 1.65 11.51 6.04
CA HIS A 286 2.56 12.50 6.58
C HIS A 286 2.67 12.21 8.07
N HIS A 287 3.74 11.52 8.49
CA HIS A 287 4.20 11.68 9.86
C HIS A 287 4.51 13.17 10.01
N GLY A 288 3.59 13.91 10.61
CA GLY A 288 3.92 15.19 11.20
C GLY A 288 5.17 14.93 12.04
N LYS A 289 6.21 15.77 11.87
CA LYS A 289 7.36 15.79 12.77
C LYS A 289 6.79 15.62 14.17
N GLY A 290 7.09 14.49 14.80
CA GLY A 290 6.54 14.18 16.11
C GLY A 290 6.72 15.41 16.97
N ARG A 291 5.66 15.84 17.66
CA ARG A 291 5.86 16.67 18.85
C ARG A 291 6.92 15.93 19.64
N SER A 292 8.10 16.53 19.75
CA SER A 292 9.21 16.01 20.54
C SER A 292 8.59 15.59 21.86
N ALA A 293 8.75 14.31 22.22
CA ALA A 293 8.41 13.83 23.53
C ALA A 293 8.92 14.87 24.53
N THR A 294 7.98 15.47 25.27
CA THR A 294 8.30 16.25 26.46
C THR A 294 9.30 15.45 27.25
N LYS A 295 10.51 16.00 27.44
CA LYS A 295 11.44 15.50 28.45
C LYS A 295 10.65 15.39 29.75
N MET A 296 10.41 14.16 30.20
CA MET A 296 10.21 13.92 31.62
C MET A 296 11.61 13.96 32.21
N ASP A 297 11.95 15.11 32.78
CA ASP A 297 13.00 15.17 33.77
C ASP A 297 12.42 14.55 35.04
N ASP A 298 12.98 13.41 35.45
CA ASP A 298 13.01 12.90 36.83
C ASP A 298 14.48 12.57 37.15
#